data_AF-A0A8J7DJX4-F1
#
_entry.id   AF-A0A8J7DJX4-F1
#
_cell.length_a   1.000
_cell.length_b   1.000
_cell.length_c   1.000
_cell.angle_alpha   90.00
_cell.angle_beta   90.00
_cell.angle_gamma   90.00
#
_symmetry.space_group_name_H-M   'P 1'
#
loop_
_entity.id
_entity.type
_entity.pdbx_description
1 polymer ?
#
loop_
_entity_poly.entity_id
_entity_poly.type
_entity_poly.pdbx_seq_one_letter_code
_entity_poly.pdbx_strand_id
1 'polypeptide(L)'
;MTRSPELPNLDLCEAVGQLLHTALMVAQHQHPHILSESGRKWLLANSNEAQIHKITALLAKQADLPALIKAVEHILEQFFTPAFQGSKPHQTILQRVQTLAARSIQSDSHLPQAQAEPTQARGGTTESANFAESGLLLVDAENMSLPEALEDALQKIGQYPIRYRLAFGNWRKLGDRDQALYRRGYQMVHVPSGKNSADIKMSLDAFLISLRNPSIREVFICSTDSDLLHLGHALLSLGITPYRVSGRGNNFAVLNIGTQKRQVIRGATDSTTVGVPSLVQMERSLKKLILEEQQANPGQPITLGRLGTLFRDRNQISASQALQTYADYRNLKQFLEAHDTFELFPLVDGGQIEVRLATPEDRPTSATHWPEAVADQPLAAATGQSIDDTKSLEQALIKLLWSLSSQQSGGSIPLSVLSLHFAHTHQESLSQVLKRLGEPKGLPKFLAKCQALRTYKQGTDWQVALACVS
;
A
#
# COMPACT_ATOMS: atom_id res chain seq x y z
N MET A 1 -33.96 1.99 49.78
CA MET A 1 -32.92 1.38 48.92
C MET A 1 -32.12 2.52 48.28
N THR A 2 -31.02 2.91 48.91
CA THR A 2 -30.12 3.95 48.40
C THR A 2 -29.24 3.35 47.29
N ARG A 3 -29.47 3.73 46.03
CA ARG A 3 -28.56 3.40 44.93
C ARG A 3 -27.20 4.06 45.23
N SER A 4 -26.14 3.26 45.27
CA SER A 4 -24.77 3.78 45.34
C SER A 4 -24.50 4.71 44.15
N PRO A 5 -23.75 5.81 44.33
CA PRO A 5 -23.33 6.65 43.21
C PRO A 5 -22.44 5.81 42.29
N GLU A 6 -22.91 5.60 41.06
CA GLU A 6 -22.13 4.95 40.01
C GLU A 6 -20.98 5.89 39.63
N LEU A 7 -19.76 5.45 39.94
CA LEU A 7 -18.54 6.17 39.57
C LEU A 7 -18.50 6.32 38.04
N PRO A 8 -18.12 7.50 37.51
CA PRO A 8 -17.98 7.68 36.07
C PRO A 8 -16.91 6.72 35.54
N ASN A 9 -17.28 5.91 34.55
CA ASN A 9 -16.40 4.98 33.86
C ASN A 9 -15.17 5.73 33.30
N LEU A 10 -13.98 5.13 33.41
CA LEU A 10 -12.72 5.70 32.91
C LEU A 10 -12.82 6.01 31.40
N ASP A 11 -13.53 5.18 30.64
CA ASP A 11 -13.79 5.36 29.21
C ASP A 11 -14.67 6.60 28.93
N LEU A 12 -15.62 6.92 29.82
CA LEU A 12 -16.44 8.13 29.72
C LEU A 12 -15.59 9.38 29.95
N CYS A 13 -14.72 9.36 30.95
CA CYS A 13 -13.84 10.48 31.27
C CYS A 13 -12.88 10.77 30.11
N GLU A 14 -12.34 9.74 29.46
CA GLU A 14 -11.47 9.88 28.29
C GLU A 14 -12.24 10.47 27.10
N ALA A 15 -13.43 9.96 26.79
CA ALA A 15 -14.26 10.46 25.69
C ALA A 15 -14.67 11.94 25.89
N VAL A 16 -15.04 12.31 27.12
CA VAL A 16 -15.36 13.71 27.47
C VAL A 16 -14.10 14.58 27.41
N GLY A 17 -12.95 14.08 27.88
CA GLY A 17 -11.67 14.80 27.80
C GLY A 17 -11.25 15.11 26.36
N GLN A 18 -11.40 14.15 25.45
CA GLN A 18 -11.15 14.33 24.02
C GLN A 18 -12.11 15.35 23.40
N LEU A 19 -13.41 15.27 23.71
CA LEU A 19 -14.41 16.23 23.24
C LEU A 19 -14.05 17.68 23.62
N LEU A 20 -13.67 17.89 24.88
CA LEU A 20 -13.29 19.22 25.38
C LEU A 20 -12.01 19.73 24.73
N HIS A 21 -10.99 18.87 24.60
CA HIS A 21 -9.76 19.22 23.90
C HIS A 21 -10.03 19.62 22.45
N THR A 22 -10.86 18.88 21.72
CA THR A 22 -11.24 19.24 20.35
C THR A 22 -11.95 20.59 20.29
N ALA A 23 -12.89 20.86 21.20
CA ALA A 23 -13.58 22.16 21.26
C ALA A 23 -12.60 23.31 21.52
N LEU A 24 -11.61 23.12 22.39
CA LEU A 24 -10.56 24.10 22.69
C LEU A 24 -9.68 24.37 21.47
N MET A 25 -9.26 23.32 20.75
CA MET A 25 -8.42 23.47 19.55
C MET A 25 -9.17 24.15 18.39
N VAL A 26 -10.46 23.83 18.20
CA VAL A 26 -11.32 24.50 17.22
C VAL A 26 -11.47 25.99 17.57
N ALA A 27 -11.74 26.30 18.84
CA ALA A 27 -11.82 27.68 19.31
C ALA A 27 -10.51 28.45 19.12
N GLN A 28 -9.37 27.82 19.44
CA GLN A 28 -8.04 28.40 19.25
C GLN A 28 -7.76 28.74 17.78
N HIS A 29 -8.19 27.88 16.85
CA HIS A 29 -7.91 28.05 15.43
C HIS A 29 -8.89 29.01 14.72
N GLN A 30 -10.19 28.90 15.02
CA GLN A 30 -11.23 29.61 14.29
C GLN A 30 -11.69 30.89 14.98
N HIS A 31 -11.69 30.93 16.31
CA HIS A 31 -12.25 32.02 17.09
C HIS A 31 -11.42 32.33 18.34
N PRO A 32 -10.12 32.65 18.23
CA PRO A 32 -9.22 32.76 19.39
C PRO A 32 -9.66 33.82 20.43
N HIS A 33 -10.50 34.78 20.03
CA HIS A 33 -11.06 35.80 20.92
C HIS A 33 -12.07 35.25 21.94
N ILE A 34 -12.65 34.06 21.72
CA ILE A 34 -13.59 33.44 22.67
C ILE A 34 -12.86 32.71 23.81
N LEU A 35 -11.55 32.48 23.67
CA LEU A 35 -10.70 31.88 24.69
C LEU A 35 -10.09 32.93 25.62
N SER A 36 -9.98 32.58 26.90
CA SER A 36 -9.25 33.39 27.88
C SER A 36 -7.76 33.47 27.50
N GLU A 37 -7.09 34.56 27.87
CA GLU A 37 -5.65 34.72 27.56
C GLU A 37 -4.80 33.63 28.23
N SER A 38 -5.15 33.25 29.46
CA SER A 38 -4.55 32.12 30.17
C SER A 38 -4.79 30.79 29.45
N GLY A 39 -6.01 30.56 28.96
CA GLY A 39 -6.37 29.38 28.19
C GLY A 39 -5.56 29.26 26.90
N ARG A 40 -5.43 30.34 26.13
CA ARG A 40 -4.63 30.38 24.89
C ARG A 40 -3.16 30.08 25.15
N LYS A 41 -2.56 30.71 26.17
CA LYS A 41 -1.16 30.46 26.55
C LYS A 41 -0.94 29.01 26.97
N TRP A 42 -1.89 28.44 27.72
CA TRP A 42 -1.80 27.05 28.14
C TRP A 42 -1.87 26.08 26.96
N LEU A 43 -2.78 26.31 26.00
CA LEU A 43 -2.90 25.48 24.78
C LEU A 43 -1.64 25.54 23.90
N LEU A 44 -0.94 26.68 23.86
CA LEU A 44 0.31 26.80 23.10
C LEU A 44 1.52 26.19 23.82
N ALA A 45 1.50 26.13 25.16
CA ALA A 45 2.62 25.69 25.97
C ALA A 45 2.69 24.17 26.21
N ASN A 46 1.63 23.41 25.88
CA ASN A 46 1.52 21.99 26.19
C ASN A 46 1.23 21.16 24.94
N SER A 47 1.74 19.93 24.85
CA SER A 47 1.39 19.00 23.77
C SER A 47 -0.06 18.54 23.88
N ASN A 48 -0.69 18.15 22.76
CA ASN A 48 -2.06 17.65 22.74
C ASN A 48 -2.28 16.49 23.74
N GLU A 49 -1.31 15.58 23.85
CA GLU A 49 -1.37 14.46 24.81
C GLU A 49 -1.38 14.94 26.26
N ALA A 50 -0.52 15.91 26.60
CA ALA A 50 -0.47 16.48 27.95
C ALA A 50 -1.77 17.25 28.27
N GLN A 51 -2.36 17.90 27.28
CA GLN A 51 -3.63 18.61 27.43
C GLN A 51 -4.79 17.65 27.70
N ILE A 52 -4.95 16.62 26.87
CA ILE A 52 -5.99 15.59 27.02
C ILE A 52 -5.81 14.89 28.37
N HIS A 53 -4.59 14.46 28.71
CA HIS A 53 -4.31 13.79 29.97
C HIS A 53 -4.71 14.65 31.19
N LYS A 54 -4.39 15.96 31.18
CA LYS A 54 -4.74 16.87 32.28
C LYS A 54 -6.25 17.05 32.41
N ILE A 55 -6.96 17.22 31.28
CA ILE A 55 -8.42 17.36 31.27
C ILE A 55 -9.08 16.06 31.79
N THR A 56 -8.69 14.91 31.24
CA THR A 56 -9.21 13.59 31.67
C THR A 56 -8.94 13.33 33.15
N ALA A 57 -7.76 13.68 33.66
CA ALA A 57 -7.43 13.53 35.08
C ALA A 57 -8.27 14.43 36.01
N LEU A 58 -8.80 15.56 35.54
CA LEU A 58 -9.73 16.39 36.30
C LEU A 58 -11.15 15.80 36.33
N LEU A 59 -11.57 15.18 35.22
CA LEU A 59 -12.87 14.54 35.08
C LEU A 59 -12.94 13.22 35.86
N ALA A 60 -11.87 12.43 35.87
CA ALA A 60 -11.80 11.15 36.58
C ALA A 60 -11.88 11.26 38.11
N LYS A 61 -11.77 12.47 38.67
CA LYS A 61 -11.91 12.73 40.12
C LYS A 61 -13.35 12.86 40.58
N GLN A 62 -14.31 12.91 39.66
CA GLN A 62 -15.71 13.17 39.99
C GLN A 62 -16.40 11.87 40.41
N ALA A 63 -17.27 11.96 41.42
CA ALA A 63 -17.88 10.77 42.03
C ALA A 63 -19.14 10.30 41.29
N ASP A 64 -19.81 11.20 40.57
CA ASP A 64 -21.06 10.93 39.86
C ASP A 64 -21.21 11.82 38.61
N LEU A 65 -22.24 11.54 37.81
CA LEU A 65 -22.53 12.28 36.59
C LEU A 65 -22.82 13.78 36.82
N PRO A 66 -23.64 14.19 37.82
CA PRO A 66 -23.82 15.60 38.13
C PRO A 66 -22.51 16.33 38.45
N ALA A 67 -21.61 15.70 39.22
CA ALA A 67 -20.30 16.25 39.53
C ALA A 67 -19.41 16.33 38.28
N LEU A 68 -19.48 15.33 37.38
CA LEU A 68 -18.79 15.35 36.10
C LEU A 68 -19.24 16.52 35.22
N ILE A 69 -20.54 16.76 35.10
CA ILE A 69 -21.07 17.89 34.32
C ILE A 69 -20.61 19.23 34.91
N LYS A 70 -20.64 19.38 36.24
CA LYS A 70 -20.10 20.58 36.91
C LYS A 70 -18.60 20.77 36.66
N ALA A 71 -17.82 19.68 36.66
CA ALA A 71 -16.40 19.74 36.35
C ALA A 71 -16.16 20.16 34.89
N VAL A 72 -16.98 19.70 33.96
CA VAL A 72 -16.95 20.15 32.57
C VAL A 72 -17.24 21.64 32.47
N GLU A 73 -18.31 22.14 33.11
CA GLU A 73 -18.64 23.56 33.14
C GLU A 73 -17.49 24.40 33.69
N HIS A 74 -16.87 23.95 34.80
CA HIS A 74 -15.73 24.63 35.39
C HIS A 74 -14.50 24.66 34.47
N ILE A 75 -14.23 23.57 33.75
CA ILE A 75 -13.16 23.54 32.74
C ILE A 75 -13.47 24.55 31.63
N LEU A 76 -14.70 24.60 31.13
CA LEU A 76 -15.09 25.58 30.11
C LEU A 76 -14.95 27.02 30.62
N GLU A 77 -15.32 27.30 31.86
CA GLU A 77 -15.12 28.62 32.49
C GLU A 77 -13.65 29.04 32.59
N GLN A 78 -12.73 28.10 32.83
CA GLN A 78 -11.30 28.42 32.90
C GLN A 78 -10.71 28.81 31.54
N PHE A 79 -11.16 28.14 30.48
CA PHE A 79 -10.57 28.29 29.15
C PHE A 79 -11.30 29.30 28.25
N PHE A 80 -12.58 29.54 28.47
CA PHE A 80 -13.38 30.43 27.64
C PHE A 80 -13.70 31.74 28.37
N THR A 81 -13.99 32.79 27.59
CA THR A 81 -14.45 34.07 28.13
C THR A 81 -15.88 33.97 28.67
N PRO A 82 -16.32 34.87 29.57
CA PRO A 82 -17.70 34.87 30.06
C PRO A 82 -18.76 34.99 28.95
N ALA A 83 -18.44 35.62 27.81
CA ALA A 83 -19.34 35.72 26.67
C ALA A 83 -19.63 34.37 25.98
N PHE A 84 -18.80 33.35 26.22
CA PHE A 84 -19.05 31.99 25.76
C PHE A 84 -20.13 31.28 26.58
N GLN A 85 -20.28 31.65 27.86
CA GLN A 85 -21.24 31.02 28.76
C GLN A 85 -22.68 31.27 28.27
N GLY A 86 -23.47 30.20 28.19
CA GLY A 86 -24.84 30.26 27.67
C GLY A 86 -24.98 30.41 26.16
N SER A 87 -23.87 30.49 25.41
CA SER A 87 -23.90 30.50 23.94
C SER A 87 -24.36 29.15 23.36
N LYS A 88 -24.80 29.14 22.10
CA LYS A 88 -25.19 27.90 21.40
C LYS A 88 -24.05 26.86 21.35
N PRO A 89 -22.78 27.22 21.07
CA PRO A 89 -21.65 26.29 21.18
C PRO A 89 -21.48 25.70 22.59
N HIS A 90 -21.59 26.53 23.64
CA HIS A 90 -21.52 26.08 25.03
C HIS A 90 -22.59 25.03 25.36
N GLN A 91 -23.86 25.31 25.01
CA GLN A 91 -24.96 24.36 25.20
C GLN A 91 -24.75 23.07 24.40
N THR A 92 -24.20 23.17 23.18
CA THR A 92 -23.90 22.01 22.34
C THR A 92 -22.87 21.10 23.00
N ILE A 93 -21.81 21.65 23.61
CA ILE A 93 -20.80 20.86 24.32
C ILE A 93 -21.45 20.10 25.50
N LEU A 94 -22.24 20.79 26.33
CA LEU A 94 -22.89 20.16 27.48
C LEU A 94 -23.88 19.05 27.06
N GLN A 95 -24.67 19.27 26.01
CA GLN A 95 -25.56 18.24 25.45
C GLN A 95 -24.79 17.02 24.96
N ARG A 96 -23.62 17.21 24.33
CA ARG A 96 -22.78 16.09 23.87
C ARG A 96 -22.20 15.31 25.04
N VAL A 97 -21.78 15.97 26.12
CA VAL A 97 -21.34 15.30 27.35
C VAL A 97 -22.47 14.48 27.97
N GLN A 98 -23.68 15.03 28.07
CA GLN A 98 -24.85 14.31 28.57
C GLN A 98 -25.18 13.08 27.71
N THR A 99 -25.05 13.22 26.39
CA THR A 99 -25.26 12.10 25.45
C THR A 99 -24.23 11.00 25.64
N LEU A 100 -22.96 11.35 25.82
CA LEU A 100 -21.89 10.38 26.10
C LEU A 100 -22.13 9.64 27.42
N ALA A 101 -22.58 10.35 28.46
CA ALA A 101 -22.91 9.75 29.74
C ALA A 101 -24.12 8.82 29.68
N ALA A 102 -25.18 9.20 28.96
CA ALA A 102 -26.35 8.34 28.77
C ALA A 102 -25.99 7.02 28.06
N ARG A 103 -25.02 7.06 27.13
CA ARG A 103 -24.51 5.86 26.43
C ARG A 103 -23.69 4.95 27.33
N SER A 104 -22.88 5.50 28.26
CA SER A 104 -22.08 4.66 29.15
C SER A 104 -22.96 3.86 30.11
N ILE A 105 -24.08 4.43 30.57
CA ILE A 105 -25.05 3.75 31.45
C ILE A 105 -25.78 2.62 30.71
N GLN A 106 -26.01 2.75 29.40
CA GLN A 106 -26.65 1.72 28.57
C GLN A 106 -25.71 0.55 28.23
N SER A 107 -24.41 0.80 28.10
CA SER A 107 -23.43 -0.25 27.80
C SER A 107 -23.20 -1.23 28.96
N ASP A 108 -23.39 -0.80 30.21
CA ASP A 108 -23.19 -1.67 31.39
C ASP A 108 -24.40 -2.56 31.72
N SER A 109 -25.50 -2.45 30.96
CA SER A 109 -26.77 -3.15 31.22
C SER A 109 -27.18 -4.12 30.10
N HIS A 110 -26.26 -4.98 29.63
CA HIS A 110 -26.58 -6.11 28.76
C HIS A 110 -26.32 -7.48 29.43
N LEU A 111 -27.37 -8.05 30.02
CA LEU A 111 -27.58 -9.49 30.14
C LEU A 111 -28.43 -9.97 28.94
N PRO A 112 -28.16 -11.13 28.34
CA PRO A 112 -28.90 -11.60 27.17
C PRO A 112 -30.23 -12.23 27.62
N GLN A 113 -31.35 -11.65 27.21
CA GLN A 113 -32.66 -12.31 27.30
C GLN A 113 -33.23 -12.57 25.91
N ALA A 114 -33.73 -13.79 25.78
CA ALA A 114 -34.11 -14.47 24.56
C ALA A 114 -35.39 -13.91 23.90
N GLN A 115 -35.51 -14.28 22.63
CA GLN A 115 -36.54 -13.98 21.65
C GLN A 115 -37.99 -14.11 22.15
N ALA A 116 -38.83 -13.14 21.76
CA ALA A 116 -40.20 -13.38 21.27
C ALA A 116 -40.73 -12.13 20.53
N GLU A 117 -41.15 -12.29 19.28
CA GLU A 117 -42.07 -11.40 18.55
C GLU A 117 -43.48 -12.03 18.53
N PRO A 118 -44.54 -11.34 18.07
CA PRO A 118 -44.89 -9.93 18.23
C PRO A 118 -46.35 -9.79 18.71
N THR A 119 -46.75 -8.62 19.21
CA THR A 119 -48.18 -8.27 19.28
C THR A 119 -48.38 -6.81 18.94
N GLN A 120 -49.19 -6.59 17.90
CA GLN A 120 -49.61 -5.29 17.40
C GLN A 120 -50.42 -4.54 18.45
N ALA A 121 -50.11 -3.26 18.66
CA ALA A 121 -51.06 -2.29 19.17
C ALA A 121 -50.80 -0.93 18.53
N ARG A 122 -51.83 -0.41 17.87
CA ARG A 122 -51.98 0.96 17.39
C ARG A 122 -51.87 1.94 18.55
N GLY A 123 -51.10 3.01 18.35
CA GLY A 123 -51.14 4.23 19.16
C GLY A 123 -50.31 5.30 18.48
N GLY A 124 -50.97 6.24 17.80
CA GLY A 124 -50.29 7.33 17.10
C GLY A 124 -49.84 8.42 18.06
N THR A 125 -48.61 8.90 17.88
CA THR A 125 -48.15 10.24 18.28
C THR A 125 -46.85 10.56 17.54
N THR A 126 -46.90 11.64 16.75
CA THR A 126 -45.77 12.47 16.26
C THR A 126 -44.60 11.75 15.60
N GLU A 127 -44.59 11.77 14.27
CA GLU A 127 -43.43 11.52 13.41
C GLU A 127 -42.30 12.53 13.71
N SER A 128 -41.51 12.27 14.76
CA SER A 128 -40.08 12.54 14.66
C SER A 128 -39.55 11.46 13.74
N ALA A 129 -39.23 11.82 12.50
CA ALA A 129 -38.56 10.91 11.59
C ALA A 129 -37.34 10.35 12.34
N ASN A 130 -37.43 9.07 12.75
CA ASN A 130 -36.30 8.30 13.21
C ASN A 130 -35.37 8.20 12.01
N PHE A 131 -34.52 9.20 11.82
CA PHE A 131 -33.44 9.14 10.86
C PHE A 131 -32.50 8.05 11.37
N ALA A 132 -32.73 6.83 10.90
CA ALA A 132 -31.93 5.69 11.29
C ALA A 132 -30.46 6.03 11.04
N GLU A 133 -29.69 6.04 12.12
CA GLU A 133 -28.28 6.38 12.08
C GLU A 133 -27.57 5.46 11.10
N SER A 134 -26.64 6.03 10.34
CA SER A 134 -26.11 5.42 9.13
C SER A 134 -24.62 5.66 8.97
N GLY A 135 -23.97 4.71 8.31
CA GLY A 135 -22.62 4.84 7.79
C GLY A 135 -22.60 5.35 6.36
N LEU A 136 -21.55 6.09 6.03
CA LEU A 136 -21.20 6.53 4.68
C LEU A 136 -19.90 5.86 4.23
N LEU A 137 -19.90 5.25 3.06
CA LEU A 137 -18.75 4.61 2.46
C LEU A 137 -18.29 5.44 1.26
N LEU A 138 -17.06 5.95 1.34
CA LEU A 138 -16.42 6.76 0.32
C LEU A 138 -15.31 5.92 -0.33
N VAL A 139 -15.31 5.83 -1.66
CA VAL A 139 -14.31 5.08 -2.41
C VAL A 139 -13.60 6.01 -3.38
N ASP A 140 -12.29 6.08 -3.25
CA ASP A 140 -11.40 6.59 -4.29
C ASP A 140 -11.27 5.52 -5.39
N ALA A 141 -12.12 5.62 -6.40
CA ALA A 141 -12.27 4.60 -7.42
C ALA A 141 -11.08 4.56 -8.40
N GLU A 142 -10.33 5.67 -8.53
CA GLU A 142 -9.13 5.73 -9.37
C GLU A 142 -8.00 4.92 -8.76
N ASN A 143 -7.80 5.05 -7.45
CA ASN A 143 -6.64 4.45 -6.77
C ASN A 143 -6.94 3.12 -6.08
N MET A 144 -8.21 2.81 -5.81
CA MET A 144 -8.60 1.62 -5.06
C MET A 144 -9.77 0.87 -5.69
N SER A 145 -9.63 -0.46 -5.80
CA SER A 145 -10.75 -1.35 -6.09
C SER A 145 -11.23 -1.99 -4.79
N LEU A 146 -12.50 -1.79 -4.46
CA LEU A 146 -13.12 -2.27 -3.22
C LEU A 146 -13.84 -3.62 -3.49
N PRO A 147 -13.34 -4.76 -3.00
CA PRO A 147 -14.02 -6.06 -3.17
C PRO A 147 -15.31 -6.13 -2.34
N GLU A 148 -16.30 -6.91 -2.78
CA GLU A 148 -17.57 -7.09 -2.04
C GLU A 148 -17.36 -7.67 -0.64
N ALA A 149 -16.47 -8.66 -0.52
CA ALA A 149 -16.11 -9.24 0.78
C ALA A 149 -15.54 -8.21 1.77
N LEU A 150 -14.89 -7.15 1.27
CA LEU A 150 -14.41 -6.07 2.12
C LEU A 150 -15.57 -5.17 2.56
N GLU A 151 -16.52 -4.85 1.68
CA GLU A 151 -17.71 -4.08 2.07
C GLU A 151 -18.51 -4.79 3.16
N ASP A 152 -18.69 -6.10 3.04
CA ASP A 152 -19.33 -6.92 4.07
C ASP A 152 -18.56 -6.90 5.40
N ALA A 153 -17.23 -6.89 5.33
CA ALA A 153 -16.39 -6.77 6.51
C ALA A 153 -16.48 -5.38 7.15
N LEU A 154 -16.47 -4.31 6.33
CA LEU A 154 -16.66 -2.93 6.83
C LEU A 154 -18.02 -2.77 7.50
N GLN A 155 -19.06 -3.40 6.94
CA GLN A 155 -20.40 -3.39 7.53
C GLN A 155 -20.45 -4.03 8.93
N LYS A 156 -19.58 -5.00 9.21
CA LYS A 156 -19.45 -5.66 10.53
C LYS A 156 -18.55 -4.89 11.50
N ILE A 157 -17.62 -4.09 10.98
CA ILE A 157 -16.71 -3.25 11.79
C ILE A 157 -17.40 -1.96 12.23
N GLY A 158 -18.24 -1.41 11.36
CA GLY A 158 -19.05 -0.23 11.66
C GLY A 158 -20.07 -0.50 12.75
N GLN A 159 -20.38 0.53 13.51
CA GLN A 159 -21.48 0.50 14.48
C GLN A 159 -22.83 0.74 13.83
N TYR A 160 -22.84 1.31 12.62
CA TYR A 160 -24.05 1.73 11.93
C TYR A 160 -24.18 1.06 10.55
N PRO A 161 -25.41 0.84 10.05
CA PRO A 161 -25.61 0.31 8.70
C PRO A 161 -25.04 1.26 7.64
N ILE A 162 -24.21 0.77 6.71
CA ILE A 162 -23.71 1.56 5.59
C ILE A 162 -24.86 1.75 4.60
N ARG A 163 -25.47 2.93 4.62
CA ARG A 163 -26.61 3.29 3.75
C ARG A 163 -26.20 4.15 2.57
N TYR A 164 -25.15 4.95 2.72
CA TYR A 164 -24.66 5.83 1.68
C TYR A 164 -23.36 5.28 1.11
N ARG A 165 -23.26 5.22 -0.22
CA ARG A 165 -22.09 4.71 -0.94
C ARG A 165 -21.74 5.67 -2.07
N LEU A 166 -20.58 6.30 -1.99
CA LEU A 166 -20.08 7.25 -2.99
C LEU A 166 -18.75 6.76 -3.54
N ALA A 167 -18.59 6.81 -4.86
CA ALA A 167 -17.35 6.48 -5.52
C ALA A 167 -16.88 7.67 -6.38
N PHE A 168 -15.67 8.16 -6.12
CA PHE A 168 -15.09 9.33 -6.76
C PHE A 168 -14.07 8.89 -7.80
N GLY A 169 -14.14 9.47 -8.99
CA GLY A 169 -13.12 9.28 -10.01
C GLY A 169 -13.56 9.65 -11.41
N ASN A 170 -12.62 9.57 -12.34
CA ASN A 170 -12.92 9.71 -13.75
C ASN A 170 -13.50 8.40 -14.30
N TRP A 171 -14.83 8.27 -14.25
CA TRP A 171 -15.54 7.11 -14.79
C TRP A 171 -15.24 6.77 -16.25
N ARG A 172 -14.78 7.73 -17.08
CA ARG A 172 -14.34 7.43 -18.47
C ARG A 172 -13.09 6.54 -18.49
N LYS A 173 -12.34 6.49 -17.39
CA LYS A 173 -11.14 5.68 -17.20
C LYS A 173 -11.36 4.45 -16.32
N LEU A 174 -12.55 4.27 -15.74
CA LEU A 174 -12.83 3.15 -14.83
C LEU A 174 -13.15 1.84 -15.58
N GLY A 175 -13.50 1.90 -16.86
CA GLY A 175 -13.97 0.73 -17.62
C GLY A 175 -15.16 0.07 -16.92
N ASP A 176 -15.27 -1.26 -16.96
CA ASP A 176 -16.39 -2.02 -16.39
C ASP A 176 -16.60 -1.85 -14.87
N ARG A 177 -15.64 -1.22 -14.17
CA ARG A 177 -15.74 -0.97 -12.73
C ARG A 177 -16.85 0.02 -12.38
N ASP A 178 -17.19 0.93 -13.28
CA ASP A 178 -18.28 1.89 -13.05
C ASP A 178 -19.63 1.15 -12.94
N GLN A 179 -19.88 0.19 -13.83
CA GLN A 179 -21.08 -0.62 -13.87
C GLN A 179 -21.14 -1.57 -12.66
N ALA A 180 -20.00 -2.12 -12.26
CA ALA A 180 -19.92 -2.95 -11.05
C ALA A 180 -20.27 -2.14 -9.78
N LEU A 181 -19.71 -0.94 -9.64
CA LEU A 181 -20.03 -0.04 -8.52
C LEU A 181 -21.50 0.39 -8.55
N TYR A 182 -22.05 0.74 -9.72
CA TYR A 182 -23.44 1.10 -9.87
C TYR A 182 -24.40 -0.04 -9.44
N ARG A 183 -24.14 -1.28 -9.88
CA ARG A 183 -24.94 -2.45 -9.46
C ARG A 183 -24.91 -2.70 -7.95
N ARG A 184 -23.82 -2.30 -7.28
CA ARG A 184 -23.64 -2.39 -5.83
C ARG A 184 -24.21 -1.19 -5.06
N GLY A 185 -24.93 -0.30 -5.75
CA GLY A 185 -25.62 0.83 -5.14
C GLY A 185 -24.75 2.06 -4.86
N TYR A 186 -23.59 2.16 -5.51
CA TYR A 186 -22.76 3.37 -5.43
C TYR A 186 -23.35 4.49 -6.29
N GLN A 187 -23.42 5.69 -5.72
CA GLN A 187 -23.54 6.91 -6.50
C GLN A 187 -22.14 7.32 -6.96
N MET A 188 -21.94 7.28 -8.28
CA MET A 188 -20.70 7.72 -8.91
C MET A 188 -20.64 9.24 -8.94
N VAL A 189 -19.53 9.80 -8.45
CA VAL A 189 -19.23 11.23 -8.55
C VAL A 189 -18.12 11.38 -9.58
N HIS A 190 -18.48 11.90 -10.76
CA HIS A 190 -17.52 12.15 -11.81
C HIS A 190 -16.55 13.25 -11.39
N VAL A 191 -15.25 12.95 -11.48
CA VAL A 191 -14.18 13.92 -11.31
C VAL A 191 -13.37 14.00 -12.61
N PRO A 192 -13.20 15.20 -13.20
CA PRO A 192 -12.35 15.38 -14.37
C PRO A 192 -10.89 15.01 -14.07
N SER A 193 -10.14 14.69 -15.12
CA SER A 193 -8.69 14.45 -15.00
C SER A 193 -8.00 15.67 -14.43
N GLY A 194 -7.28 15.49 -13.31
CA GLY A 194 -6.48 16.52 -12.69
C GLY A 194 -5.77 15.96 -11.46
N LYS A 195 -4.57 16.46 -11.16
CA LYS A 195 -3.82 16.03 -9.99
C LYS A 195 -4.65 16.28 -8.72
N ASN A 196 -4.83 15.25 -7.89
CA ASN A 196 -5.56 15.27 -6.62
C ASN A 196 -7.02 15.77 -6.73
N SER A 197 -7.60 15.83 -7.93
CA SER A 197 -8.95 16.37 -8.12
C SER A 197 -10.00 15.50 -7.46
N ALA A 198 -9.82 14.17 -7.48
CA ALA A 198 -10.68 13.22 -6.82
C ALA A 198 -10.68 13.41 -5.30
N ASP A 199 -9.49 13.54 -4.70
CA ASP A 199 -9.33 13.72 -3.24
C ASP A 199 -9.94 15.02 -2.74
N ILE A 200 -9.74 16.11 -3.49
CA ILE A 200 -10.34 17.41 -3.18
C ILE A 200 -11.86 17.33 -3.24
N LYS A 201 -12.42 16.75 -4.32
CA LYS A 201 -13.89 16.63 -4.46
C LYS A 201 -14.48 15.71 -3.40
N MET A 202 -13.83 14.59 -3.13
CA MET A 202 -14.21 13.64 -2.09
C MET A 202 -14.21 14.30 -0.72
N SER A 203 -13.18 15.06 -0.37
CA SER A 203 -13.10 15.78 0.90
C SER A 203 -14.22 16.80 1.06
N LEU A 204 -14.44 17.63 0.03
CA LEU A 204 -15.48 18.66 0.05
C LEU A 204 -16.88 18.06 0.17
N ASP A 205 -17.20 17.06 -0.66
CA ASP A 205 -18.51 16.43 -0.67
C ASP A 205 -18.77 15.65 0.61
N ALA A 206 -17.81 14.84 1.06
CA ALA A 206 -17.94 14.08 2.29
C ALA A 206 -18.22 15.00 3.49
N PHE A 207 -17.51 16.12 3.59
CA PHE A 207 -17.72 17.11 4.64
C PHE A 207 -19.10 17.77 4.55
N LEU A 208 -19.50 18.22 3.35
CA LEU A 208 -20.82 18.86 3.15
C LEU A 208 -22.00 17.90 3.37
N ILE A 209 -21.88 16.67 2.89
CA ILE A 209 -22.89 15.62 3.09
C ILE A 209 -23.03 15.30 4.57
N SER A 210 -21.91 15.16 5.27
CA SER A 210 -21.87 14.92 6.71
C SER A 210 -22.50 16.06 7.52
N LEU A 211 -22.24 17.32 7.12
CA LEU A 211 -22.86 18.49 7.76
C LEU A 211 -24.38 18.56 7.55
N ARG A 212 -24.86 18.18 6.35
CA ARG A 212 -26.27 18.27 5.99
C ARG A 212 -27.10 17.07 6.40
N ASN A 213 -26.45 15.95 6.75
CA ASN A 213 -27.11 14.71 7.14
C ASN A 213 -26.67 14.29 8.55
N PRO A 214 -27.33 14.80 9.60
CA PRO A 214 -27.00 14.48 11.00
C PRO A 214 -27.12 12.99 11.34
N SER A 215 -27.80 12.19 10.49
CA SER A 215 -27.92 10.74 10.63
C SER A 215 -26.63 9.99 10.31
N ILE A 216 -25.69 10.61 9.60
CA ILE A 216 -24.40 9.99 9.31
C ILE A 216 -23.57 10.03 10.60
N ARG A 217 -23.28 8.86 11.15
CA ARG A 217 -22.53 8.70 12.41
C ARG A 217 -21.13 8.16 12.20
N GLU A 218 -20.90 7.48 11.08
CA GLU A 218 -19.58 6.98 10.72
C GLU A 218 -19.31 7.11 9.23
N VAL A 219 -18.02 7.26 8.90
CA VAL A 219 -17.56 7.41 7.53
C VAL A 219 -16.37 6.49 7.30
N PHE A 220 -16.46 5.61 6.30
CA PHE A 220 -15.35 4.80 5.82
C PHE A 220 -14.72 5.49 4.61
N ILE A 221 -13.49 5.95 4.76
CA ILE A 221 -12.67 6.63 3.76
C ILE A 221 -11.77 5.57 3.11
N CYS A 222 -12.17 5.02 1.97
CA CYS A 222 -11.42 4.01 1.23
C CYS A 222 -10.51 4.67 0.20
N SER A 223 -9.26 4.92 0.60
CA SER A 223 -8.20 5.42 -0.27
C SER A 223 -6.83 5.02 0.25
N THR A 224 -5.87 4.89 -0.65
CA THR A 224 -4.46 4.69 -0.33
C THR A 224 -3.75 6.00 0.01
N ASP A 225 -4.32 7.15 -0.34
CA ASP A 225 -3.70 8.46 -0.09
C ASP A 225 -3.70 8.78 1.42
N SER A 226 -2.60 9.34 1.91
CA SER A 226 -2.48 9.87 3.27
C SER A 226 -3.09 11.26 3.44
N ASP A 227 -3.24 12.02 2.37
CA ASP A 227 -3.72 13.41 2.42
C ASP A 227 -5.17 13.48 2.92
N LEU A 228 -5.96 12.43 2.68
CA LEU A 228 -7.32 12.27 3.18
C LEU A 228 -7.41 12.04 4.71
N LEU A 229 -6.27 11.95 5.42
CA LEU A 229 -6.26 11.94 6.88
C LEU A 229 -6.86 13.23 7.45
N HIS A 230 -6.64 14.37 6.79
CA HIS A 230 -7.21 15.66 7.19
C HIS A 230 -8.74 15.67 7.15
N LEU A 231 -9.34 15.04 6.13
CA LEU A 231 -10.79 14.82 6.07
C LEU A 231 -11.28 14.01 7.29
N GLY A 232 -10.55 12.95 7.65
CA GLY A 232 -10.85 12.15 8.83
C GLY A 232 -10.88 12.98 10.11
N HIS A 233 -9.88 13.82 10.34
CA HIS A 233 -9.87 14.72 11.50
C HIS A 233 -10.99 15.75 11.47
N ALA A 234 -11.33 16.29 10.30
CA ALA A 234 -12.45 17.22 10.15
C ALA A 234 -13.79 16.54 10.52
N LEU A 235 -14.03 15.32 10.05
CA LEU A 235 -15.23 14.53 10.39
C LEU A 235 -15.29 14.19 11.89
N LEU A 236 -14.16 13.86 12.49
CA LEU A 236 -14.08 13.62 13.93
C LEU A 236 -14.49 14.87 14.73
N SER A 237 -14.10 16.07 14.29
CA SER A 237 -14.51 17.32 14.93
C SER A 237 -16.02 17.58 14.84
N LEU A 238 -16.67 17.07 13.79
CA LEU A 238 -18.14 17.04 13.65
C LEU A 238 -18.82 15.97 14.51
N GLY A 239 -18.06 15.12 15.20
CA GLY A 239 -18.61 14.02 16.00
C GLY A 239 -18.94 12.76 15.22
N ILE A 240 -18.42 12.65 14.01
CA ILE A 240 -18.59 11.49 13.13
C ILE A 240 -17.37 10.60 13.29
N THR A 241 -17.57 9.30 13.46
CA THR A 241 -16.48 8.34 13.61
C THR A 241 -15.86 8.02 12.25
N PRO A 242 -14.62 8.44 11.96
CA PRO A 242 -14.02 8.21 10.67
C PRO A 242 -13.09 6.99 10.72
N TYR A 243 -13.23 6.13 9.72
CA TYR A 243 -12.40 4.96 9.49
C TYR A 243 -11.62 5.16 8.20
N ARG A 244 -10.29 5.12 8.26
CA ARG A 244 -9.45 5.06 7.06
C ARG A 244 -9.29 3.61 6.65
N VAL A 245 -9.74 3.29 5.44
CA VAL A 245 -9.56 1.99 4.81
C VAL A 245 -8.49 2.13 3.75
N SER A 246 -7.38 1.44 3.92
CA SER A 246 -6.26 1.44 2.97
C SER A 246 -6.03 0.02 2.48
N GLY A 247 -5.84 -0.15 1.17
CA GLY A 247 -5.60 -1.45 0.55
C GLY A 247 -4.20 -1.57 -0.04
N ARG A 248 -3.56 -2.73 0.14
CA ARG A 248 -2.40 -3.17 -0.65
C ARG A 248 -2.60 -4.63 -1.05
N GLY A 249 -2.89 -4.87 -2.34
CA GLY A 249 -3.25 -6.20 -2.83
C GLY A 249 -4.54 -6.71 -2.20
N ASN A 250 -4.53 -7.93 -1.65
CA ASN A 250 -5.67 -8.51 -0.94
C ASN A 250 -5.72 -8.14 0.56
N ASN A 251 -4.78 -7.33 1.06
CA ASN A 251 -4.77 -6.93 2.46
C ASN A 251 -5.29 -5.51 2.61
N PHE A 252 -6.28 -5.35 3.48
CA PHE A 252 -6.87 -4.07 3.82
C PHE A 252 -6.62 -3.76 5.27
N ALA A 253 -6.27 -2.52 5.57
CA ALA A 253 -6.16 -2.03 6.93
C ALA A 253 -7.26 -0.99 7.15
N VAL A 254 -8.03 -1.21 8.22
CA VAL A 254 -9.04 -0.29 8.71
C VAL A 254 -8.51 0.36 9.98
N LEU A 255 -8.28 1.66 9.93
CA LEU A 255 -7.84 2.48 11.06
C LEU A 255 -9.01 3.34 11.51
N ASN A 256 -9.49 3.14 12.73
CA ASN A 256 -10.37 4.10 13.37
C ASN A 256 -9.53 5.31 13.80
N ILE A 257 -9.81 6.48 13.22
CA ILE A 257 -8.98 7.68 13.42
C ILE A 257 -9.14 8.27 14.83
N GLY A 258 -10.31 8.11 15.45
CA GLY A 258 -10.56 8.62 16.81
C GLY A 258 -9.81 7.81 17.87
N THR A 259 -9.88 6.48 17.78
CA THR A 259 -9.30 5.56 18.77
C THR A 259 -7.88 5.08 18.44
N GLN A 260 -7.41 5.37 17.22
CA GLN A 260 -6.16 4.84 16.64
C GLN A 260 -6.10 3.30 16.60
N LYS A 261 -7.23 2.60 16.81
CA LYS A 261 -7.30 1.14 16.67
C LYS A 261 -7.24 0.76 15.19
N ARG A 262 -6.30 -0.12 14.89
CA ARG A 262 -6.08 -0.65 13.54
C ARG A 262 -6.44 -2.12 13.48
N GLN A 263 -7.30 -2.46 12.53
CA GLN A 263 -7.65 -3.84 12.19
C GLN A 263 -7.19 -4.16 10.77
N VAL A 264 -6.66 -5.37 10.57
CA VAL A 264 -6.28 -5.85 9.24
C VAL A 264 -7.31 -6.87 8.79
N ILE A 265 -7.92 -6.61 7.63
CA ILE A 265 -8.83 -7.51 6.93
C ILE A 265 -8.05 -8.12 5.78
N ARG A 266 -7.96 -9.45 5.77
CA ARG A 266 -7.42 -10.19 4.63
C ARG A 266 -8.59 -10.55 3.74
N GLY A 267 -8.53 -10.11 2.49
CA GLY A 267 -9.54 -10.44 1.48
C GLY A 267 -9.67 -11.95 1.38
N ALA A 268 -10.91 -12.44 1.40
CA ALA A 268 -11.25 -13.84 1.21
C ALA A 268 -10.86 -14.26 -0.21
N THR A 269 -9.63 -14.72 -0.36
CA THR A 269 -9.26 -15.73 -1.33
C THR A 269 -8.79 -16.91 -0.49
N ASP A 270 -9.58 -17.99 -0.54
CA ASP A 270 -9.33 -19.33 -0.04
C ASP A 270 -8.29 -19.49 1.08
N SER A 271 -8.79 -19.97 2.21
CA SER A 271 -8.04 -20.64 3.27
C SER A 271 -6.69 -21.22 2.80
N THR A 272 -5.63 -20.45 2.98
CA THR A 272 -4.30 -20.95 3.30
C THR A 272 -3.60 -19.85 4.09
N THR A 273 -3.06 -20.26 5.23
CA THR A 273 -1.92 -19.70 5.99
C THR A 273 -1.24 -18.47 5.40
N VAL A 274 -0.71 -17.56 6.23
CA VAL A 274 0.38 -16.65 5.80
C VAL A 274 1.41 -17.50 5.07
N GLY A 275 1.37 -17.46 3.75
CA GLY A 275 1.83 -18.55 2.91
C GLY A 275 2.47 -17.90 1.73
N VAL A 276 3.76 -18.12 1.62
CA VAL A 276 4.59 -17.66 0.53
C VAL A 276 3.89 -17.92 -0.80
N PRO A 277 3.79 -16.93 -1.71
CA PRO A 277 3.06 -17.10 -2.97
C PRO A 277 3.55 -18.35 -3.71
N SER A 278 2.62 -19.10 -4.29
CA SER A 278 2.97 -20.25 -5.14
C SER A 278 3.81 -19.79 -6.34
N LEU A 279 4.65 -20.67 -6.91
CA LEU A 279 5.48 -20.32 -8.08
C LEU A 279 4.64 -19.74 -9.23
N VAL A 280 3.44 -20.30 -9.47
CA VAL A 280 2.49 -19.83 -10.49
C VAL A 280 1.94 -18.43 -10.15
N GLN A 281 1.66 -18.16 -8.88
CA GLN A 281 1.23 -16.82 -8.43
C GLN A 281 2.35 -15.80 -8.56
N MET A 282 3.58 -16.20 -8.28
CA MET A 282 4.74 -15.33 -8.42
C MET A 282 5.02 -15.00 -9.88
N GLU A 283 4.98 -15.98 -10.77
CA GLU A 283 5.11 -15.79 -12.22
C GLU A 283 4.05 -14.79 -12.71
N ARG A 284 2.78 -15.02 -12.37
CA ARG A 284 1.67 -14.13 -12.73
C ARG A 284 1.84 -12.71 -12.17
N SER A 285 2.28 -12.59 -10.92
CA SER A 285 2.52 -11.30 -10.28
C SER A 285 3.65 -10.53 -10.97
N LEU A 286 4.75 -11.20 -11.33
CA LEU A 286 5.88 -10.58 -12.01
C LEU A 286 5.50 -10.12 -13.41
N LYS A 287 4.73 -10.93 -14.18
CA LYS A 287 4.21 -10.50 -15.50
C LYS A 287 3.37 -9.24 -15.39
N LYS A 288 2.47 -9.19 -14.42
CA LYS A 288 1.61 -8.03 -14.19
C LYS A 288 2.43 -6.78 -13.84
N LEU A 289 3.44 -6.91 -12.97
CA LEU A 289 4.30 -5.80 -12.60
C LEU A 289 5.12 -5.25 -13.77
N ILE A 290 5.61 -6.14 -14.66
CA ILE A 290 6.34 -5.71 -15.86
C ILE A 290 5.41 -4.91 -16.78
N LEU A 291 4.19 -5.39 -17.02
CA LEU A 291 3.21 -4.68 -17.86
C LEU A 291 2.78 -3.34 -17.25
N GLU A 292 2.49 -3.29 -15.95
CA GLU A 292 2.13 -2.06 -15.23
C GLU A 292 3.27 -1.02 -15.29
N GLU A 293 4.52 -1.45 -15.08
CA GLU A 293 5.68 -0.55 -15.10
C GLU A 293 6.02 -0.07 -16.52
N GLN A 294 5.86 -0.91 -17.56
CA GLN A 294 6.01 -0.51 -18.97
C GLN A 294 4.96 0.52 -19.39
N GLN A 295 3.72 0.39 -18.88
CA GLN A 295 2.65 1.38 -19.12
C GLN A 295 2.92 2.70 -18.39
N ALA A 296 3.41 2.64 -17.16
CA ALA A 296 3.69 3.83 -16.36
C ALA A 296 4.92 4.59 -16.86
N ASN A 297 5.96 3.88 -17.32
CA ASN A 297 7.23 4.45 -17.76
C ASN A 297 7.62 3.87 -19.14
N PRO A 298 6.91 4.28 -20.23
CA PRO A 298 7.19 3.75 -21.56
C PRO A 298 8.62 4.07 -22.00
N GLY A 299 9.32 3.05 -22.49
CA GLY A 299 10.69 3.17 -22.98
C GLY A 299 11.78 3.15 -21.90
N GLN A 300 11.43 3.10 -20.61
CA GLN A 300 12.41 2.87 -19.55
C GLN A 300 12.66 1.37 -19.32
N PRO A 301 13.93 0.92 -19.28
CA PRO A 301 14.25 -0.48 -19.04
C PRO A 301 13.89 -0.87 -17.60
N ILE A 302 13.15 -1.97 -17.44
CA ILE A 302 12.77 -2.48 -16.12
C ILE A 302 13.91 -3.34 -15.58
N THR A 303 14.67 -2.81 -14.64
CA THR A 303 15.80 -3.54 -14.07
C THR A 303 15.34 -4.61 -13.06
N LEU A 304 16.15 -5.65 -12.87
CA LEU A 304 15.89 -6.72 -11.91
C LEU A 304 15.75 -6.21 -10.47
N GLY A 305 16.53 -5.19 -10.11
CA GLY A 305 16.42 -4.51 -8.81
C GLY A 305 15.12 -3.71 -8.67
N ARG A 306 14.68 -3.04 -9.76
CA ARG A 306 13.39 -2.33 -9.80
C ARG A 306 12.24 -3.32 -9.71
N LEU A 307 12.26 -4.39 -10.48
CA LEU A 307 11.24 -5.44 -10.44
C LEU A 307 11.15 -6.12 -9.07
N GLY A 308 12.29 -6.41 -8.43
CA GLY A 308 12.33 -6.93 -7.07
C GLY A 308 11.76 -5.95 -6.03
N THR A 309 11.97 -4.64 -6.22
CA THR A 309 11.39 -3.58 -5.39
C THR A 309 9.88 -3.51 -5.58
N LEU A 310 9.40 -3.46 -6.82
CA LEU A 310 7.97 -3.47 -7.14
C LEU A 310 7.27 -4.70 -6.56
N PHE A 311 7.90 -5.88 -6.65
CA PHE A 311 7.38 -7.12 -6.06
C PHE A 311 7.29 -7.03 -4.55
N ARG A 312 8.35 -6.55 -3.88
CA ARG A 312 8.39 -6.39 -2.42
C ARG A 312 7.35 -5.38 -1.95
N ASP A 313 7.23 -4.25 -2.63
CA ASP A 313 6.30 -3.20 -2.25
C ASP A 313 4.85 -3.68 -2.36
N ARG A 314 4.58 -4.53 -3.36
CA ARG A 314 3.27 -5.17 -3.59
C ARG A 314 2.97 -6.30 -2.62
N ASN A 315 3.94 -7.17 -2.32
CA ASN A 315 3.72 -8.43 -1.58
C ASN A 315 4.20 -8.41 -0.12
N GLN A 316 4.86 -7.34 0.34
CA GLN A 316 5.44 -7.18 1.69
C GLN A 316 6.50 -8.24 2.06
N ILE A 317 6.96 -9.02 1.08
CA ILE A 317 8.05 -9.98 1.15
C ILE A 317 8.92 -9.79 -0.09
N SER A 318 10.25 -9.85 0.05
CA SER A 318 11.11 -9.78 -1.14
C SER A 318 10.91 -11.01 -2.02
N ALA A 319 11.05 -10.87 -3.34
CA ALA A 319 10.96 -12.00 -4.25
C ALA A 319 11.93 -13.13 -3.86
N SER A 320 13.14 -12.80 -3.41
CA SER A 320 14.10 -13.79 -2.92
C SER A 320 13.64 -14.50 -1.65
N GLN A 321 13.03 -13.81 -0.68
CA GLN A 321 12.45 -14.45 0.51
C GLN A 321 11.25 -15.34 0.16
N ALA A 322 10.45 -14.94 -0.83
CA ALA A 322 9.37 -15.77 -1.35
C ALA A 322 9.88 -16.99 -2.14
N LEU A 323 11.06 -16.88 -2.75
CA LEU A 323 11.69 -17.98 -3.49
C LEU A 323 12.40 -18.98 -2.57
N GLN A 324 12.88 -18.54 -1.40
CA GLN A 324 13.61 -19.38 -0.44
C GLN A 324 12.81 -20.58 0.08
N THR A 325 11.47 -20.57 -0.01
CA THR A 325 10.64 -21.73 0.32
C THR A 325 10.64 -22.81 -0.76
N TYR A 326 11.20 -22.53 -1.94
CA TYR A 326 11.31 -23.46 -3.06
C TYR A 326 12.78 -23.81 -3.27
N ALA A 327 13.11 -25.09 -3.14
CA ALA A 327 14.50 -25.57 -3.16
C ALA A 327 15.25 -25.20 -4.46
N ASP A 328 14.52 -25.04 -5.56
CA ASP A 328 15.07 -24.83 -6.90
C ASP A 328 15.52 -23.39 -7.15
N TYR A 329 15.12 -22.43 -6.30
CA TYR A 329 15.35 -21.01 -6.55
C TYR A 329 15.84 -20.25 -5.32
N ARG A 330 17.04 -19.69 -5.40
CA ARG A 330 17.64 -18.91 -4.31
C ARG A 330 17.36 -17.42 -4.40
N ASN A 331 17.07 -16.91 -5.60
CA ASN A 331 16.87 -15.50 -5.86
C ASN A 331 16.03 -15.27 -7.12
N LEU A 332 15.51 -14.04 -7.24
CA LEU A 332 14.65 -13.62 -8.35
C LEU A 332 15.30 -13.85 -9.73
N LYS A 333 16.61 -13.63 -9.87
CA LYS A 333 17.31 -13.83 -11.14
C LYS A 333 17.22 -15.29 -11.60
N GLN A 334 17.53 -16.23 -10.71
CA GLN A 334 17.47 -17.66 -11.00
C GLN A 334 16.05 -18.12 -11.35
N PHE A 335 15.03 -17.54 -10.71
CA PHE A 335 13.63 -17.81 -11.05
C PHE A 335 13.27 -17.29 -12.46
N LEU A 336 13.66 -16.06 -12.79
CA LEU A 336 13.40 -15.49 -14.12
C LEU A 336 14.13 -16.26 -15.23
N GLU A 337 15.38 -16.69 -14.99
CA GLU A 337 16.17 -17.50 -15.92
C GLU A 337 15.54 -18.89 -16.20
N ALA A 338 14.82 -19.44 -15.24
CA ALA A 338 14.21 -20.77 -15.36
C ALA A 338 12.79 -20.76 -15.95
N HIS A 339 12.23 -19.59 -16.24
CA HIS A 339 10.88 -19.45 -16.75
C HIS A 339 10.89 -18.74 -18.10
N ASP A 340 10.56 -19.48 -19.17
CA ASP A 340 10.54 -19.03 -20.58
C ASP A 340 9.63 -17.82 -20.88
N THR A 341 8.89 -17.32 -19.89
CA THR A 341 8.11 -16.09 -20.07
C THR A 341 8.93 -14.81 -19.85
N PHE A 342 10.15 -14.91 -19.32
CA PHE A 342 10.98 -13.75 -19.02
C PHE A 342 12.27 -13.78 -19.82
N GLU A 343 12.63 -12.63 -20.38
CA GLU A 343 13.88 -12.41 -21.08
C GLU A 343 14.73 -11.44 -20.27
N LEU A 344 16.03 -11.76 -20.13
CA LEU A 344 16.97 -10.99 -19.33
C LEU A 344 18.05 -10.37 -20.23
N PHE A 345 18.10 -9.05 -20.31
CA PHE A 345 19.06 -8.31 -21.13
C PHE A 345 20.02 -7.50 -20.25
N PRO A 346 21.35 -7.67 -20.34
CA PRO A 346 22.28 -6.83 -19.60
C PRO A 346 22.27 -5.38 -20.14
N LEU A 347 22.18 -4.38 -19.25
CA LEU A 347 22.33 -2.97 -19.63
C LEU A 347 23.80 -2.55 -19.70
N VAL A 348 24.08 -1.59 -20.59
CA VAL A 348 25.43 -1.10 -20.91
C VAL A 348 26.07 -0.30 -19.75
N ASP A 349 25.26 0.30 -18.86
CA ASP A 349 25.71 1.32 -17.89
C ASP A 349 25.93 0.86 -16.44
N GLY A 350 26.19 -0.43 -16.18
CA GLY A 350 26.78 -0.83 -14.87
C GLY A 350 26.09 -1.99 -14.15
N GLY A 351 26.14 -3.19 -14.76
CA GLY A 351 25.83 -4.45 -14.05
C GLY A 351 24.35 -4.66 -13.72
N GLN A 352 23.46 -3.82 -14.27
CA GLN A 352 22.01 -3.98 -14.14
C GLN A 352 21.48 -4.88 -15.26
N ILE A 353 20.48 -5.71 -14.94
CA ILE A 353 19.82 -6.63 -15.88
C ILE A 353 18.41 -6.10 -16.11
N GLU A 354 18.04 -5.86 -17.35
CA GLU A 354 16.68 -5.57 -17.78
C GLU A 354 15.88 -6.86 -17.84
N VAL A 355 14.61 -6.80 -17.44
CA VAL A 355 13.66 -7.90 -17.51
C VAL A 355 12.54 -7.52 -18.47
N ARG A 356 12.30 -8.35 -19.49
CA ARG A 356 11.19 -8.22 -20.44
C ARG A 356 10.33 -9.47 -20.45
N LEU A 357 9.12 -9.35 -20.97
CA LEU A 357 8.27 -10.51 -21.26
C LEU A 357 8.63 -11.07 -22.62
N ALA A 358 8.77 -12.39 -22.71
CA ALA A 358 8.99 -13.08 -23.97
C ALA A 358 7.81 -12.84 -24.91
N THR A 359 8.10 -12.35 -26.11
CA THR A 359 7.08 -12.07 -27.13
C THR A 359 6.66 -13.40 -27.77
N PRO A 360 5.35 -13.66 -28.03
CA PRO A 360 4.90 -14.94 -28.58
C PRO A 360 5.46 -15.31 -29.95
N GLU A 361 6.16 -14.41 -30.64
CA GLU A 361 6.75 -14.63 -31.97
C GLU A 361 8.07 -15.41 -31.94
N ASP A 362 8.71 -15.58 -30.76
CA ASP A 362 10.00 -16.28 -30.62
C ASP A 362 9.94 -17.56 -29.75
N ARG A 363 8.85 -18.34 -29.85
CA ARG A 363 8.85 -19.70 -29.26
C ARG A 363 9.42 -20.74 -30.23
N PRO A 364 10.52 -21.44 -29.89
CA PRO A 364 10.83 -22.71 -30.52
C PRO A 364 9.80 -23.75 -30.01
N THR A 365 8.81 -24.07 -30.82
CA THR A 365 7.88 -25.16 -30.53
C THR A 365 8.63 -26.48 -30.68
N SER A 366 9.01 -27.10 -29.56
CA SER A 366 9.35 -28.52 -29.54
C SER A 366 8.07 -29.32 -29.77
N ALA A 367 7.78 -29.62 -31.04
CA ALA A 367 6.91 -30.72 -31.42
C ALA A 367 7.47 -31.36 -32.70
N THR A 368 7.73 -32.65 -32.55
CA THR A 368 8.32 -33.61 -33.47
C THR A 368 7.60 -33.65 -34.83
N HIS A 369 8.21 -33.09 -35.88
CA HIS A 369 8.19 -33.65 -37.25
C HIS A 369 9.12 -32.88 -38.21
N TRP A 370 9.99 -33.61 -38.90
CA TRP A 370 10.58 -33.30 -40.22
C TRP A 370 10.32 -34.55 -41.10
N PRO A 371 10.46 -34.55 -42.44
CA PRO A 371 10.92 -33.46 -43.31
C PRO A 371 10.10 -33.22 -44.61
N GLU A 372 10.30 -32.07 -45.26
CA GLU A 372 10.68 -31.94 -46.69
C GLU A 372 10.96 -30.44 -47.01
N ALA A 373 12.23 -30.06 -47.22
CA ALA A 373 12.84 -29.63 -48.50
C ALA A 373 12.22 -28.33 -49.06
N VAL A 374 12.94 -27.20 -49.24
CA VAL A 374 14.06 -26.92 -50.17
C VAL A 374 14.79 -25.65 -49.65
N ALA A 375 16.08 -25.70 -49.28
CA ALA A 375 17.28 -25.20 -50.01
C ALA A 375 17.23 -23.71 -50.45
N ASP A 376 18.20 -22.80 -50.25
CA ASP A 376 19.64 -22.91 -50.01
C ASP A 376 20.23 -21.57 -49.44
N GLN A 377 21.09 -21.69 -48.41
CA GLN A 377 22.43 -21.06 -48.21
C GLN A 377 22.66 -19.55 -47.90
N PRO A 378 23.82 -19.19 -47.29
CA PRO A 378 24.44 -19.74 -46.07
C PRO A 378 25.04 -18.65 -45.14
N LEU A 379 25.01 -18.83 -43.81
CA LEU A 379 26.02 -18.21 -42.93
C LEU A 379 26.34 -19.11 -41.72
N ALA A 380 27.48 -19.78 -41.85
CA ALA A 380 28.35 -20.44 -40.87
C ALA A 380 27.80 -20.80 -39.47
N ALA A 381 27.65 -22.11 -39.25
CA ALA A 381 27.72 -22.74 -37.95
C ALA A 381 29.06 -22.43 -37.25
N ALA A 382 28.99 -21.96 -36.00
CA ALA A 382 30.11 -22.04 -35.07
C ALA A 382 29.89 -23.26 -34.16
N THR A 383 30.73 -24.24 -34.43
CA THR A 383 30.97 -25.51 -33.77
C THR A 383 31.02 -25.43 -32.24
N GLY A 384 30.37 -26.39 -31.57
CA GLY A 384 30.66 -26.76 -30.18
C GLY A 384 32.06 -27.38 -30.07
N GLN A 385 33.10 -26.55 -30.18
CA GLN A 385 34.48 -26.97 -29.91
C GLN A 385 34.63 -27.18 -28.40
N SER A 386 34.96 -28.41 -27.99
CA SER A 386 35.36 -28.71 -26.62
C SER A 386 36.60 -27.89 -26.26
N ILE A 387 36.55 -27.17 -25.12
CA ILE A 387 37.66 -26.34 -24.66
C ILE A 387 38.49 -27.16 -23.67
N ASP A 388 39.47 -27.87 -24.22
CA ASP A 388 40.27 -28.86 -23.48
C ASP A 388 41.68 -28.36 -23.13
N ASP A 389 42.13 -27.24 -23.70
CA ASP A 389 43.41 -26.61 -23.39
C ASP A 389 43.31 -25.08 -23.28
N THR A 390 44.38 -24.45 -22.76
CA THR A 390 44.45 -23.00 -22.55
C THR A 390 44.45 -22.20 -23.85
N LYS A 391 44.98 -22.75 -24.94
CA LYS A 391 45.04 -22.09 -26.24
C LYS A 391 43.67 -22.06 -26.92
N SER A 392 42.91 -23.13 -26.80
CA SER A 392 41.52 -23.26 -27.26
C SER A 392 40.61 -22.33 -26.47
N LEU A 393 40.85 -22.17 -25.16
CA LEU A 393 40.15 -21.17 -24.35
C LEU A 393 40.48 -19.74 -24.80
N GLU A 394 41.75 -19.41 -25.04
CA GLU A 394 42.14 -18.10 -25.56
C GLU A 394 41.49 -17.81 -26.93
N GLN A 395 41.48 -18.78 -27.84
CA GLN A 395 40.82 -18.64 -29.15
C GLN A 395 39.31 -18.45 -29.05
N ALA A 396 38.65 -19.19 -28.15
CA ALA A 396 37.22 -19.02 -27.90
C ALA A 396 36.92 -17.61 -27.40
N LEU A 397 37.75 -17.09 -26.48
CA LEU A 397 37.60 -15.73 -25.95
C LEU A 397 37.88 -14.66 -27.01
N ILE A 398 38.86 -14.87 -27.91
CA ILE A 398 39.12 -13.97 -29.03
C ILE A 398 37.93 -13.92 -29.99
N LYS A 399 37.39 -15.08 -30.40
CA LYS A 399 36.19 -15.14 -31.27
C LYS A 399 35.01 -14.42 -30.65
N LEU A 400 34.81 -14.63 -29.35
CA LEU A 400 33.73 -14.00 -28.60
C LEU A 400 33.94 -12.50 -28.40
N LEU A 401 35.19 -12.05 -28.21
CA LEU A 401 35.51 -10.63 -28.17
C LEU A 401 35.28 -9.97 -29.53
N TRP A 402 35.64 -10.62 -30.63
CA TRP A 402 35.39 -10.13 -31.98
C TRP A 402 33.90 -9.97 -32.28
N SER A 403 33.06 -10.94 -31.89
CA SER A 403 31.62 -10.84 -32.09
C SER A 403 31.04 -9.68 -31.27
N LEU A 404 31.45 -9.53 -30.02
CA LEU A 404 31.01 -8.43 -29.15
C LEU A 404 31.51 -7.05 -29.61
N SER A 405 32.75 -6.96 -30.10
CA SER A 405 33.32 -5.70 -30.61
C SER A 405 32.80 -5.32 -32.00
N SER A 406 32.30 -6.28 -32.79
CA SER A 406 31.64 -5.94 -34.07
C SER A 406 30.30 -5.24 -33.87
N GLN A 407 29.68 -5.42 -32.69
CA GLN A 407 28.41 -4.81 -32.29
C GLN A 407 28.59 -3.52 -31.49
N GLN A 408 29.80 -3.21 -31.02
CA GLN A 408 30.11 -2.02 -30.21
C GLN A 408 31.38 -1.35 -30.71
N SER A 409 31.31 -0.06 -31.03
CA SER A 409 32.42 0.74 -31.58
C SER A 409 33.68 0.72 -30.69
N GLY A 410 34.57 -0.25 -30.89
CA GLY A 410 35.97 -0.23 -30.42
C GLY A 410 36.23 -0.23 -28.91
N GLY A 411 35.22 -0.43 -28.05
CA GLY A 411 35.39 -0.63 -26.59
C GLY A 411 35.73 -2.10 -26.30
N SER A 412 36.74 -2.44 -25.51
CA SER A 412 36.76 -2.37 -24.07
C SER A 412 35.57 -3.07 -23.38
N ILE A 413 35.62 -4.39 -23.17
CA ILE A 413 34.49 -5.22 -22.70
C ILE A 413 34.66 -5.65 -21.23
N PRO A 414 33.69 -5.41 -20.33
CA PRO A 414 33.74 -5.90 -18.96
C PRO A 414 33.85 -7.43 -18.83
N LEU A 415 34.66 -7.92 -17.89
CA LEU A 415 34.84 -9.36 -17.66
C LEU A 415 33.53 -10.09 -17.30
N SER A 416 32.59 -9.38 -16.66
CA SER A 416 31.26 -9.90 -16.34
C SER A 416 30.45 -10.21 -17.61
N VAL A 417 30.50 -9.31 -18.61
CA VAL A 417 29.85 -9.49 -19.91
C VAL A 417 30.50 -10.62 -20.70
N LEU A 418 31.84 -10.67 -20.71
CA LEU A 418 32.60 -11.75 -21.33
C LEU A 418 32.24 -13.12 -20.73
N SER A 419 32.22 -13.21 -19.41
CA SER A 419 31.93 -14.46 -18.69
C SER A 419 30.50 -14.95 -18.95
N LEU A 420 29.54 -14.03 -19.06
CA LEU A 420 28.15 -14.32 -19.37
C LEU A 420 28.00 -14.88 -20.79
N HIS A 421 28.55 -14.19 -21.79
CA HIS A 421 28.47 -14.62 -23.18
C HIS A 421 29.23 -15.94 -23.41
N PHE A 422 30.35 -16.13 -22.73
CA PHE A 422 31.08 -17.39 -22.77
C PHE A 422 30.22 -18.55 -22.25
N ALA A 423 29.55 -18.37 -21.11
CA ALA A 423 28.66 -19.39 -20.55
C ALA A 423 27.47 -19.69 -21.46
N HIS A 424 26.92 -18.68 -22.13
CA HIS A 424 25.85 -18.86 -23.12
C HIS A 424 26.34 -19.63 -24.36
N THR A 425 27.52 -19.27 -24.87
CA THR A 425 28.08 -19.84 -26.11
C THR A 425 28.58 -21.27 -25.92
N HIS A 426 29.16 -21.57 -24.76
CA HIS A 426 29.82 -22.86 -24.49
C HIS A 426 29.07 -23.73 -23.48
N GLN A 427 27.92 -23.29 -22.96
CA GLN A 427 27.11 -23.98 -21.95
C GLN A 427 27.88 -24.34 -20.66
N GLU A 428 29.05 -23.75 -20.44
CA GLU A 428 29.92 -23.99 -19.30
C GLU A 428 30.51 -22.67 -18.81
N SER A 429 30.56 -22.46 -17.50
CA SER A 429 31.12 -21.21 -16.97
C SER A 429 32.63 -21.14 -17.16
N LEU A 430 33.13 -19.95 -17.46
CA LEU A 430 34.56 -19.69 -17.64
C LEU A 430 35.38 -20.08 -16.38
N SER A 431 34.78 -19.98 -15.19
CA SER A 431 35.39 -20.45 -13.94
C SER A 431 35.53 -21.97 -13.85
N GLN A 432 34.56 -22.73 -14.37
CA GLN A 432 34.64 -24.20 -14.44
C GLN A 432 35.73 -24.64 -15.42
N VAL A 433 35.79 -24.01 -16.60
CA VAL A 433 36.83 -24.28 -17.60
C VAL A 433 38.22 -23.98 -17.03
N LEU A 434 38.43 -22.81 -16.41
CA LEU A 434 39.72 -22.46 -15.79
C LEU A 434 40.13 -23.44 -14.68
N LYS A 435 39.16 -23.91 -13.88
CA LYS A 435 39.41 -24.91 -12.85
C LYS A 435 39.82 -26.26 -13.46
N ARG A 436 39.16 -26.69 -14.54
CA ARG A 436 39.51 -27.91 -15.29
C ARG A 436 40.92 -27.82 -15.90
N LEU A 437 41.29 -26.64 -16.41
CA LEU A 437 42.60 -26.38 -17.02
C LEU A 437 43.73 -26.12 -16.00
N GLY A 438 43.46 -26.20 -14.69
CA GLY A 438 44.49 -26.00 -13.67
C GLY A 438 44.90 -24.54 -13.45
N GLU A 439 44.04 -23.57 -13.78
CA GLU A 439 44.26 -22.13 -13.61
C GLU A 439 43.37 -21.55 -12.49
N PRO A 440 43.57 -21.91 -11.21
CA PRO A 440 42.67 -21.55 -10.11
C PRO A 440 42.79 -20.07 -9.68
N LYS A 441 43.71 -19.32 -10.28
CA LYS A 441 44.03 -17.95 -9.83
C LYS A 441 43.06 -16.88 -10.37
N GLY A 442 41.99 -17.30 -11.06
CA GLY A 442 40.90 -16.43 -11.52
C GLY A 442 41.14 -15.80 -12.89
N LEU A 443 40.03 -15.43 -13.55
CA LEU A 443 40.00 -14.95 -14.94
C LEU A 443 40.99 -13.80 -15.25
N PRO A 444 41.14 -12.74 -14.41
CA PRO A 444 42.09 -11.67 -14.71
C PRO A 444 43.54 -12.15 -14.86
N LYS A 445 43.98 -13.13 -14.07
CA LYS A 445 45.36 -13.65 -14.13
C LYS A 445 45.57 -14.57 -15.33
N PHE A 446 44.54 -15.29 -15.76
CA PHE A 446 44.60 -16.05 -17.00
C PHE A 446 44.70 -15.12 -18.20
N LEU A 447 43.82 -14.10 -18.28
CA LEU A 447 43.83 -13.13 -19.37
C LEU A 447 45.16 -12.36 -19.48
N ALA A 448 45.83 -12.08 -18.36
CA ALA A 448 47.15 -11.46 -18.35
C ALA A 448 48.27 -12.34 -18.96
N LYS A 449 48.05 -13.66 -19.10
CA LYS A 449 48.96 -14.59 -19.79
C LYS A 449 48.68 -14.68 -21.29
N CYS A 450 47.48 -14.30 -21.73
CA CYS A 450 47.07 -14.32 -23.13
C CYS A 450 47.76 -13.18 -23.89
N GLN A 451 48.46 -13.50 -24.98
CA GLN A 451 49.22 -12.49 -25.75
C GLN A 451 48.29 -11.64 -26.62
N ALA A 452 47.15 -12.20 -27.03
CA ALA A 452 46.18 -11.54 -27.89
C ALA A 452 45.19 -10.64 -27.13
N LEU A 453 45.24 -10.62 -25.80
CA LEU A 453 44.26 -9.95 -24.95
C LEU A 453 44.95 -8.94 -24.03
N ARG A 454 44.31 -7.78 -23.82
CA ARG A 454 44.75 -6.78 -22.84
C ARG A 454 43.68 -6.59 -21.80
N THR A 455 44.06 -6.70 -20.53
CA THR A 455 43.18 -6.39 -19.40
C THR A 455 43.56 -5.07 -18.77
N TYR A 456 42.55 -4.29 -18.37
CA TYR A 456 42.73 -3.07 -17.60
C TYR A 456 41.66 -3.02 -16.51
N LYS A 457 41.99 -2.30 -15.44
CA LYS A 457 41.11 -2.16 -14.27
C LYS A 457 40.54 -0.75 -14.29
N GLN A 458 39.22 -0.63 -14.35
CA GLN A 458 38.51 0.65 -14.31
C GLN A 458 37.62 0.67 -13.06
N GLY A 459 38.05 1.40 -12.04
CA GLY A 459 37.39 1.40 -10.73
C GLY A 459 37.50 0.03 -10.03
N THR A 460 36.34 -0.55 -9.68
CA THR A 460 36.25 -1.90 -9.09
C THR A 460 36.26 -3.02 -10.13
N ASP A 461 36.03 -2.70 -11.40
CA ASP A 461 35.75 -3.69 -12.43
C ASP A 461 36.96 -3.92 -13.35
N TRP A 462 37.08 -5.15 -13.81
CA TRP A 462 38.06 -5.54 -14.82
C TRP A 462 37.39 -5.55 -16.19
N GLN A 463 38.12 -5.08 -17.19
CA GLN A 463 37.70 -5.12 -18.58
C GLN A 463 38.82 -5.71 -19.44
N VAL A 464 38.45 -6.24 -20.61
CA VAL A 464 39.34 -6.89 -21.57
C VAL A 464 39.10 -6.31 -22.96
N ALA A 465 40.16 -6.19 -23.74
CA ALA A 465 40.10 -5.83 -25.15
C ALA A 465 41.06 -6.73 -25.95
N LEU A 466 40.85 -6.82 -27.26
CA LEU A 466 41.83 -7.41 -28.15
C LEU A 466 43.09 -6.54 -28.13
N ALA A 467 44.26 -7.15 -27.97
CA ALA A 467 45.51 -6.46 -28.21
C ALA A 467 45.56 -6.15 -29.71
N CYS A 468 45.61 -4.87 -30.11
CA CYS A 468 45.90 -4.53 -31.51
C CYS A 468 47.19 -5.26 -31.90
N VAL A 469 47.07 -6.13 -32.90
CA VAL A 469 48.22 -6.69 -33.60
C VAL A 469 48.78 -5.53 -34.42
N SER A 470 49.93 -5.01 -33.99
CA SER A 470 50.75 -4.13 -34.82
C SER A 470 51.32 -4.89 -36.01
#